data_AF-R7NF02-F1
#
_entry.id   AF-R7NF02-F1
#
_cell.length_a   1.000
_cell.length_b   1.000
_cell.length_c   1.000
_cell.angle_alpha   90.00
_cell.angle_beta   90.00
_cell.angle_gamma   90.00
#
_symmetry.space_group_name_H-M   'P 1'
#
loop_
_entity.id
_entity.type
_entity.pdbx_description
1 polymer ?
#
loop_
_entity_poly.entity_id
_entity_poly.type
_entity_poly.pdbx_seq_one_letter_code
_entity_poly.pdbx_strand_id
1 'polypeptide(L)'
;MSSSEVTLITGDNGVNVNGDNNILNLYQQPIKYELLSKLCRDLIGSNLSFAEDMNISQLPIELLEKIEFNNLISHKELYEDLGMYLVDIDDIVNKSLGNKSIKLIRIIKTLYLEILTNNPDYTGDQLLFSIENKLMEHTSLIDNQEYFNEDIRYSICQIVLYVFEKCQILKKPTK
;
A
#
# COMPACT_ATOMS: atom_id res chain seq x y z
N MET A 1 24.49 23.66 43.53
CA MET A 1 23.57 22.53 43.31
C MET A 1 23.43 22.39 41.80
N SER A 2 24.04 21.35 41.24
CA SER A 2 24.11 21.11 39.80
C SER A 2 22.95 20.20 39.40
N SER A 3 22.07 20.66 38.53
CA SER A 3 21.02 19.88 37.91
C SER A 3 21.61 19.09 36.74
N SER A 4 21.69 17.77 36.87
CA SER A 4 21.97 16.88 35.74
C SER A 4 20.68 16.67 34.96
N GLU A 5 20.64 17.11 33.71
CA GLU A 5 19.62 16.74 32.74
C GLU A 5 19.76 15.25 32.41
N VAL A 6 18.67 14.50 32.58
CA VAL A 6 18.56 13.12 32.10
C VAL A 6 18.05 13.17 30.67
N THR A 7 18.93 12.94 29.71
CA THR A 7 18.54 12.69 28.32
C THR A 7 17.89 11.32 28.23
N LEU A 8 16.56 11.29 28.07
CA LEU A 8 15.81 10.08 27.75
C LEU A 8 15.98 9.77 26.26
N ILE A 9 16.80 8.77 25.95
CA ILE A 9 16.83 8.12 24.64
C ILE A 9 15.78 7.01 24.68
N THR A 10 14.58 7.29 24.17
CA THR A 10 13.55 6.26 23.96
C THR A 10 13.72 5.68 22.57
N GLY A 11 14.48 4.60 22.49
CA GLY A 11 14.46 3.68 21.36
C GLY A 11 13.36 2.65 21.58
N ASP A 12 12.13 2.99 21.20
CA ASP A 12 11.03 2.04 21.08
C ASP A 12 10.37 2.27 19.72
N ASN A 13 10.67 1.41 18.75
CA ASN A 13 10.00 1.32 17.44
C ASN A 13 8.59 0.69 17.58
N GLY A 14 7.82 1.16 18.54
CA GLY A 14 6.41 0.85 18.69
C GLY A 14 5.60 2.02 18.18
N VAL A 15 5.08 1.93 16.95
CA VAL A 15 3.96 2.80 16.56
C VAL A 15 2.76 2.37 17.39
N ASN A 16 2.55 3.04 18.51
CA ASN A 16 1.35 2.89 19.31
C ASN A 16 0.20 3.56 18.55
N VAL A 17 -0.56 2.76 17.78
CA VAL A 17 -1.79 3.22 17.14
C VAL A 17 -2.88 3.25 18.22
N ASN A 18 -2.94 4.36 18.94
CA ASN A 18 -4.08 4.68 19.78
C ASN A 18 -4.57 6.08 19.39
N GLY A 19 -5.65 6.15 18.64
CA GLY A 19 -6.24 7.40 18.21
C GLY A 19 -7.27 7.20 17.10
N ASP A 20 -8.53 7.40 17.45
CA ASP A 20 -9.60 7.67 16.49
C ASP A 20 -9.14 8.81 15.57
N ASN A 21 -9.15 8.58 14.24
CA ASN A 21 -8.67 9.45 13.15
C ASN A 21 -7.27 9.14 12.59
N ASN A 22 -7.14 7.99 11.91
CA ASN A 22 -6.01 7.67 11.03
C ASN A 22 -6.02 8.60 9.79
N ILE A 23 -5.51 9.83 9.93
CA ILE A 23 -5.36 10.75 8.80
C ILE A 23 -4.03 10.45 8.09
N LEU A 24 -4.10 10.00 6.83
CA LEU A 24 -2.95 9.92 5.92
C LEU A 24 -2.59 11.32 5.42
N ASN A 25 -1.75 12.05 6.17
CA ASN A 25 -1.18 13.31 5.69
C ASN A 25 0.02 13.04 4.78
N LEU A 26 -0.22 12.39 3.63
CA LEU A 26 0.75 12.29 2.56
C LEU A 26 0.48 13.43 1.58
N TYR A 27 1.32 14.47 1.61
CA TYR A 27 1.25 15.54 0.63
C TYR A 27 1.47 14.97 -0.77
N GLN A 28 0.82 15.55 -1.78
CA GLN A 28 1.04 15.18 -3.18
C GLN A 28 2.53 15.27 -3.52
N GLN A 29 3.12 14.14 -3.89
CA GLN A 29 4.51 14.07 -4.30
C GLN A 29 4.61 13.70 -5.78
N PRO A 30 5.61 14.23 -6.50
CA PRO A 30 5.90 13.76 -7.86
C PRO A 30 6.19 12.25 -7.83
N ILE A 31 5.73 11.53 -8.86
CA ILE A 31 6.00 10.10 -8.97
C ILE A 31 7.52 9.87 -9.06
N LYS A 32 8.07 9.14 -8.10
CA LYS A 32 9.47 8.72 -8.10
C LYS A 32 9.60 7.41 -8.86
N TYR A 33 9.74 7.50 -10.19
CA TYR A 33 9.81 6.34 -11.09
C TYR A 33 10.75 5.25 -10.58
N GLU A 34 12.00 5.61 -10.26
CA GLU A 34 13.03 4.65 -9.86
C GLU A 34 12.67 3.92 -8.56
N LEU A 35 12.14 4.65 -7.57
CA LEU A 35 11.68 4.10 -6.29
C LEU A 35 10.51 3.14 -6.51
N LEU A 36 9.45 3.58 -7.20
CA LEU A 36 8.28 2.75 -7.49
C LEU A 36 8.67 1.47 -8.24
N SER A 37 9.50 1.61 -9.29
CA SER A 37 10.07 0.49 -10.03
C SER A 37 10.86 -0.49 -9.16
N LYS A 38 11.71 0.03 -8.25
CA LYS A 38 12.51 -0.77 -7.32
C LYS A 38 11.61 -1.55 -6.37
N LEU A 39 10.67 -0.88 -5.70
CA LEU A 39 9.72 -1.49 -4.78
C LEU A 39 8.88 -2.59 -5.44
N CYS A 40 8.38 -2.36 -6.66
CA CYS A 40 7.66 -3.38 -7.42
C CYS A 40 8.50 -4.66 -7.62
N ARG A 41 9.79 -4.51 -7.98
CA ARG A 41 10.69 -5.65 -8.19
C ARG A 41 11.01 -6.37 -6.89
N ASP A 42 11.24 -5.61 -5.82
CA ASP A 42 11.62 -6.16 -4.51
C ASP A 42 10.47 -6.94 -3.89
N LEU A 43 9.24 -6.42 -3.97
CA LEU A 43 8.04 -7.14 -3.53
C LEU A 43 7.91 -8.49 -4.26
N ILE A 44 8.17 -8.53 -5.56
CA ILE A 44 8.13 -9.78 -6.35
C ILE A 44 9.31 -10.72 -6.06
N GLY A 45 10.47 -10.17 -5.73
CA GLY A 45 11.69 -10.91 -5.38
C GLY A 45 11.63 -11.51 -3.97
N SER A 46 10.80 -10.95 -3.08
CA SER A 46 10.59 -11.48 -1.75
C SER A 46 9.97 -12.89 -1.78
N ASN A 47 10.48 -13.79 -0.93
CA ASN A 47 10.01 -15.19 -0.78
C ASN A 47 8.68 -15.28 -0.03
N LEU A 48 7.72 -14.43 -0.37
CA LEU A 48 6.38 -14.58 0.13
C LEU A 48 5.73 -15.77 -0.63
N SER A 49 5.48 -16.87 0.07
CA SER A 49 4.90 -18.08 -0.54
C SER A 49 3.42 -17.86 -0.84
N PHE A 50 3.00 -17.97 -2.10
CA PHE A 50 1.62 -17.67 -2.48
C PHE A 50 1.03 -18.69 -3.46
N ALA A 51 -0.28 -18.95 -3.32
CA ALA A 51 -1.04 -19.94 -4.09
C ALA A 51 -1.09 -19.63 -5.60
N GLU A 52 -1.03 -20.67 -6.44
CA GLU A 52 -0.70 -20.56 -7.87
C GLU A 52 -1.88 -20.25 -8.81
N ASP A 53 -3.14 -20.45 -8.41
CA ASP A 53 -4.26 -20.39 -9.36
C ASP A 53 -5.26 -19.28 -9.05
N MET A 54 -5.21 -18.18 -9.80
CA MET A 54 -6.31 -17.20 -9.84
C MET A 54 -6.48 -16.56 -11.22
N ASN A 55 -7.73 -16.49 -11.65
CA ASN A 55 -8.18 -15.88 -12.89
C ASN A 55 -8.30 -14.35 -12.69
N ILE A 56 -7.38 -13.57 -13.28
CA ILE A 56 -7.39 -12.11 -13.23
C ILE A 56 -8.20 -11.62 -14.43
N SER A 57 -9.52 -11.72 -14.32
CA SER A 57 -10.41 -11.05 -15.26
C SER A 57 -11.28 -10.07 -14.48
N GLN A 58 -11.09 -8.78 -14.74
CA GLN A 58 -12.15 -7.78 -14.88
C GLN A 58 -11.57 -6.39 -15.16
N LEU A 59 -12.30 -5.68 -16.02
CA LEU A 59 -12.12 -4.29 -16.44
C LEU A 59 -12.08 -3.33 -15.24
N PRO A 60 -11.49 -2.12 -15.41
CA PRO A 60 -11.53 -1.09 -14.39
C PRO A 60 -12.98 -0.72 -14.05
N ILE A 61 -13.29 -0.78 -12.75
CA ILE A 61 -14.43 -0.08 -12.16
C ILE A 61 -14.00 1.37 -11.96
N GLU A 62 -14.90 2.34 -12.13
CA GLU A 62 -14.57 3.74 -11.87
C GLU A 62 -14.07 3.87 -10.42
N LEU A 63 -12.87 4.41 -10.25
CA LEU A 63 -12.16 4.44 -8.96
C LEU A 63 -13.04 5.00 -7.83
N LEU A 64 -13.77 6.08 -8.12
CA LEU A 64 -14.68 6.75 -7.19
C LEU A 64 -15.83 5.84 -6.74
N GLU A 65 -16.48 5.13 -7.67
CA GLU A 65 -17.56 4.18 -7.37
C GLU A 65 -17.06 3.10 -6.39
N LYS A 66 -15.82 2.64 -6.58
CA LYS A 66 -15.23 1.63 -5.70
C LYS A 66 -14.84 2.18 -4.32
N ILE A 67 -14.35 3.41 -4.25
CA ILE A 67 -14.06 4.12 -2.99
C ILE A 67 -15.34 4.24 -2.16
N GLU A 68 -16.42 4.72 -2.78
CA GLU A 68 -17.73 4.90 -2.12
C GLU A 68 -18.34 3.56 -1.68
N PHE A 69 -18.35 2.56 -2.55
CA PHE A 69 -18.91 1.24 -2.24
C PHE A 69 -18.21 0.55 -1.06
N ASN A 70 -16.90 0.78 -0.89
CA ASN A 70 -16.13 0.22 0.22
C ASN A 70 -16.06 1.16 1.44
N ASN A 71 -16.78 2.29 1.42
CA ASN A 71 -16.79 3.31 2.47
C ASN A 71 -15.38 3.74 2.90
N LEU A 72 -14.49 3.98 1.94
CA LEU A 72 -13.14 4.49 2.24
C LEU A 72 -13.27 5.98 2.60
N ILE A 73 -12.94 6.32 3.83
CA ILE A 73 -12.98 7.69 4.34
C ILE A 73 -11.57 8.24 4.37
N SER A 74 -10.62 7.49 4.94
CA SER A 74 -9.25 7.95 5.16
C SER A 74 -8.40 7.91 3.89
N HIS A 75 -8.62 6.91 3.03
CA HIS A 75 -7.89 6.78 1.76
C HIS A 75 -8.53 7.58 0.62
N LYS A 76 -9.72 8.17 0.81
CA LYS A 76 -10.48 8.82 -0.27
C LYS A 76 -9.68 9.92 -0.95
N GLU A 77 -9.26 10.93 -0.19
CA GLU A 77 -8.53 12.09 -0.71
C GLU A 77 -7.23 11.66 -1.40
N LEU A 78 -6.45 10.79 -0.74
CA LEU A 78 -5.21 10.26 -1.32
C LEU A 78 -5.44 9.49 -2.62
N TYR A 79 -6.47 8.65 -2.69
CA TYR A 79 -6.74 7.85 -3.89
C TYR A 79 -7.35 8.67 -5.02
N GLU A 80 -8.12 9.71 -4.71
CA GLU A 80 -8.58 10.69 -5.70
C GLU A 80 -7.39 11.43 -6.32
N ASP A 81 -6.45 11.89 -5.49
CA ASP A 81 -5.24 12.56 -5.94
C ASP A 81 -4.34 11.63 -6.76
N LEU A 82 -4.07 10.43 -6.25
CA LEU A 82 -3.29 9.41 -6.95
C LEU A 82 -3.99 8.88 -8.20
N GLY A 83 -5.33 8.98 -8.25
CA GLY A 83 -6.15 8.59 -9.40
C GLY A 83 -5.75 9.31 -10.67
N MET A 84 -5.32 10.58 -10.58
CA MET A 84 -4.80 11.35 -11.70
C MET A 84 -3.54 10.75 -12.32
N TYR A 85 -2.78 9.98 -11.53
CA TYR A 85 -1.52 9.35 -11.92
C TYR A 85 -1.66 7.86 -12.24
N LEU A 86 -2.87 7.30 -12.23
CA LEU A 86 -3.09 5.87 -12.44
C LEU A 86 -2.48 5.34 -13.74
N VAL A 87 -2.58 6.11 -14.83
CA VAL A 87 -1.99 5.74 -16.13
C VAL A 87 -0.47 5.64 -16.01
N ASP A 88 0.18 6.63 -15.38
CA ASP A 88 1.63 6.62 -15.18
C ASP A 88 2.05 5.47 -14.25
N ILE A 89 1.28 5.20 -13.18
CA ILE A 89 1.54 4.09 -12.26
C ILE A 89 1.42 2.74 -12.98
N ASP A 90 0.35 2.52 -13.76
CA ASP A 90 0.14 1.30 -14.55
C ASP A 90 1.30 1.11 -15.54
N ASP A 91 1.72 2.17 -16.22
CA ASP A 91 2.87 2.19 -17.13
C ASP A 91 4.17 1.81 -16.41
N ILE A 92 4.44 2.37 -15.23
CA ILE A 92 5.65 2.09 -14.45
C ILE A 92 5.66 0.65 -13.98
N VAL A 93 4.55 0.17 -13.42
CA VAL A 93 4.41 -1.22 -12.95
C VAL A 93 4.63 -2.19 -14.11
N ASN A 94 3.97 -1.96 -15.25
CA ASN A 94 4.09 -2.82 -16.42
C ASN A 94 5.47 -2.74 -17.08
N LYS A 95 6.11 -1.56 -17.17
CA LYS A 95 7.49 -1.43 -17.67
C LYS A 95 8.50 -2.09 -16.74
N SER A 96 8.33 -1.95 -15.42
CA SER A 96 9.26 -2.46 -14.41
C SER A 96 9.23 -3.98 -14.27
N LEU A 97 8.05 -4.57 -14.50
CA LEU A 97 7.80 -5.99 -14.23
C LEU A 97 7.55 -6.81 -15.50
N GLY A 98 7.21 -6.16 -16.62
CA GLY A 98 6.69 -6.82 -17.82
C GLY A 98 5.50 -7.71 -17.46
N ASN A 99 5.54 -8.97 -17.92
CA ASN A 99 4.49 -9.96 -17.67
C ASN A 99 4.38 -10.39 -16.18
N LYS A 100 5.23 -9.88 -15.28
CA LYS A 100 5.22 -10.22 -13.85
C LYS A 100 4.31 -9.32 -13.01
N SER A 101 3.64 -8.30 -13.59
CA SER A 101 2.67 -7.48 -12.85
C SER A 101 1.54 -8.31 -12.22
N ILE A 102 1.17 -9.43 -12.85
CA ILE A 102 0.28 -10.46 -12.29
C ILE A 102 0.79 -11.01 -10.95
N LYS A 103 2.11 -11.21 -10.82
CA LYS A 103 2.69 -11.70 -9.56
C LYS A 103 2.54 -10.65 -8.45
N LEU A 104 2.79 -9.37 -8.72
CA LEU A 104 2.56 -8.29 -7.76
C LEU A 104 1.11 -8.26 -7.26
N ILE A 105 0.15 -8.37 -8.19
CA ILE A 105 -1.27 -8.44 -7.86
C ILE A 105 -1.57 -9.62 -6.92
N ARG A 106 -1.02 -10.81 -7.20
CA ARG A 106 -1.22 -12.01 -6.38
C ARG A 106 -0.67 -11.86 -4.97
N ILE A 107 0.49 -11.22 -4.84
CA ILE A 107 1.13 -10.96 -3.54
C ILE A 107 0.19 -10.12 -2.66
N ILE A 108 -0.25 -8.98 -3.18
CA ILE A 108 -1.10 -8.04 -2.44
C ILE A 108 -2.48 -8.63 -2.16
N LYS A 109 -3.06 -9.36 -3.11
CA LYS A 109 -4.33 -10.06 -2.91
C LYS A 109 -4.24 -11.14 -1.83
N THR A 110 -3.14 -11.88 -1.77
CA THR A 110 -2.97 -12.90 -0.73
C THR A 110 -2.84 -12.24 0.65
N LEU A 111 -2.03 -11.18 0.75
CA LEU A 111 -1.94 -10.39 1.98
C LEU A 111 -3.30 -9.85 2.43
N TYR A 112 -4.10 -9.33 1.49
CA TYR A 112 -5.46 -8.88 1.76
C TYR A 112 -6.34 -10.00 2.33
N LEU A 113 -6.34 -11.18 1.71
CA LEU A 113 -7.14 -12.33 2.16
C LEU A 113 -6.72 -12.82 3.54
N GLU A 114 -5.42 -12.86 3.82
CA GLU A 114 -4.89 -13.22 5.14
C GLU A 114 -5.34 -12.21 6.21
N ILE A 115 -5.21 -10.91 5.93
CA ILE A 115 -5.64 -9.85 6.87
C ILE A 115 -7.15 -9.94 7.12
N LEU A 116 -7.95 -10.07 6.06
CA LEU A 116 -9.41 -10.17 6.14
C LEU A 116 -9.85 -11.40 6.93
N THR A 117 -9.20 -12.55 6.70
CA THR A 117 -9.52 -13.81 7.40
C THR A 117 -9.25 -13.68 8.90
N ASN A 118 -8.15 -13.02 9.28
CA ASN A 118 -7.78 -12.82 10.68
C ASN A 118 -8.54 -11.67 11.35
N ASN A 119 -9.07 -10.73 10.57
CA ASN A 119 -9.74 -9.52 11.06
C ASN A 119 -11.02 -9.23 10.24
N PRO A 120 -12.07 -10.07 10.37
CA PRO A 120 -13.27 -9.97 9.54
C PRO A 120 -14.06 -8.67 9.75
N ASP A 121 -13.90 -8.02 10.90
CA ASP A 121 -14.60 -6.79 11.27
C ASP A 121 -13.88 -5.51 10.82
N TYR A 122 -12.73 -5.62 10.15
CA TYR A 122 -12.01 -4.45 9.67
C TYR A 122 -12.78 -3.73 8.56
N THR A 123 -12.81 -2.40 8.67
CA THR A 123 -13.28 -1.49 7.62
C THR A 123 -12.35 -1.53 6.40
N GLY A 124 -12.82 -1.00 5.26
CA GLY A 124 -12.00 -0.90 4.05
C GLY A 124 -10.70 -0.13 4.28
N ASP A 125 -10.75 0.99 5.02
CA ASP A 125 -9.56 1.75 5.39
C ASP A 125 -8.59 0.92 6.24
N GLN A 126 -9.07 0.21 7.27
CA GLN A 126 -8.21 -0.61 8.12
C GLN A 126 -7.53 -1.75 7.36
N LEU A 127 -8.22 -2.34 6.38
CA LEU A 127 -7.66 -3.36 5.50
C LEU A 127 -6.53 -2.78 4.63
N LEU A 128 -6.74 -1.62 4.03
CA LEU A 128 -5.72 -0.95 3.21
C LEU A 128 -4.51 -0.54 4.06
N PHE A 129 -4.72 0.10 5.21
CA PHE A 129 -3.65 0.45 6.14
C PHE A 129 -2.82 -0.77 6.55
N SER A 130 -3.47 -1.90 6.82
CA SER A 130 -2.80 -3.13 7.22
C SER A 130 -1.96 -3.73 6.09
N ILE A 131 -2.44 -3.67 4.84
CA ILE A 131 -1.66 -4.08 3.66
C ILE A 131 -0.44 -3.19 3.53
N GLU A 132 -0.62 -1.87 3.56
CA GLU A 132 0.48 -0.90 3.43
C GLU A 132 1.54 -1.08 4.52
N ASN A 133 1.12 -1.30 5.77
CA ASN A 133 2.03 -1.55 6.89
C ASN A 133 2.84 -2.83 6.70
N LYS A 134 2.19 -3.93 6.30
CA LYS A 134 2.91 -5.18 5.99
C LYS A 134 3.89 -5.00 4.83
N LEU A 135 3.50 -4.28 3.77
CA LEU A 135 4.40 -3.99 2.66
C LEU A 135 5.58 -3.14 3.12
N MET A 136 5.34 -2.12 3.96
CA MET A 136 6.39 -1.29 4.57
C MET A 136 7.41 -2.15 5.33
N GLU A 137 6.95 -3.07 6.19
CA GLU A 137 7.81 -3.98 6.96
C GLU A 137 8.74 -4.82 6.05
N HIS A 138 8.22 -5.30 4.92
CA HIS A 138 9.02 -6.03 3.92
C HIS A 138 10.02 -5.13 3.19
N THR A 139 9.69 -3.85 3.00
CA THR A 139 10.57 -2.88 2.32
C THR A 139 11.64 -2.28 3.22
N SER A 140 11.44 -2.26 4.55
CA SER A 140 12.48 -1.83 5.52
C SER A 140 13.70 -2.75 5.62
N LEU A 141 13.68 -3.89 4.91
CA LEU A 141 14.85 -4.74 4.68
C LEU A 141 15.73 -4.24 3.51
N ILE A 142 15.27 -3.25 2.75
CA ILE A 142 16.03 -2.59 1.67
C ILE A 142 16.93 -1.53 2.32
N ASP A 143 18.22 -1.57 2.01
CA ASP A 143 19.30 -0.76 2.60
C ASP A 143 18.90 0.72 2.83
N ASN A 144 18.81 1.11 4.11
CA ASN A 144 18.10 2.28 4.66
C ASN A 144 18.84 3.63 4.49
N GLN A 145 19.34 3.99 3.30
CA GLN A 145 19.98 5.32 3.13
C GLN A 145 19.57 6.13 1.89
N GLU A 146 18.82 5.57 0.94
CA GLU A 146 18.57 6.24 -0.35
C GLU A 146 17.27 7.06 -0.39
N TYR A 147 16.24 6.67 0.36
CA TYR A 147 14.91 7.29 0.31
C TYR A 147 14.34 7.54 1.71
N PHE A 148 13.52 8.57 1.85
CA PHE A 148 12.79 8.84 3.09
C PHE A 148 11.62 7.87 3.25
N ASN A 149 11.25 7.56 4.48
CA ASN A 149 10.14 6.64 4.77
C ASN A 149 8.81 7.12 4.19
N GLU A 150 8.61 8.44 4.14
CA GLU A 150 7.43 9.06 3.56
C GLU A 150 7.34 8.79 2.05
N ASP A 151 8.48 8.81 1.35
CA ASP A 151 8.55 8.50 -0.08
C ASP A 151 8.21 7.04 -0.35
N ILE A 152 8.76 6.13 0.49
CA ILE A 152 8.51 4.69 0.41
C ILE A 152 7.03 4.42 0.66
N ARG A 153 6.46 5.05 1.71
CA ARG A 153 5.04 4.91 2.05
C ARG A 153 4.16 5.40 0.91
N TYR A 154 4.45 6.57 0.34
CA TYR A 154 3.71 7.11 -0.79
C TYR A 154 3.75 6.18 -2.01
N SER A 155 4.93 5.63 -2.35
CA SER A 155 5.04 4.65 -3.43
C SER A 155 4.34 3.32 -3.13
N ILE A 156 4.28 2.88 -1.88
CA ILE A 156 3.47 1.71 -1.49
C ILE A 156 1.98 1.99 -1.67
N CYS A 157 1.48 3.17 -1.28
CA CYS A 157 0.09 3.57 -1.54
C CYS A 157 -0.22 3.54 -3.05
N GLN A 158 0.70 3.99 -3.91
CA GLN A 158 0.55 3.90 -5.37
C GLN A 158 0.44 2.44 -5.86
N ILE A 159 1.24 1.53 -5.31
CA ILE A 159 1.19 0.10 -5.63
C ILE A 159 -0.13 -0.54 -5.17
N VAL A 160 -0.59 -0.21 -3.95
CA VAL A 160 -1.85 -0.73 -3.41
C VAL A 160 -3.03 -0.18 -4.21
N LEU A 161 -3.01 1.09 -4.59
CA LEU A 161 -3.99 1.70 -5.48
C LEU A 161 -4.04 0.99 -6.85
N TYR A 162 -2.89 0.67 -7.44
CA TYR A 162 -2.83 -0.11 -8.68
C TYR A 162 -3.59 -1.44 -8.55
N VAL A 163 -3.38 -2.20 -7.46
CA VAL A 163 -4.10 -3.47 -7.23
C VAL A 163 -5.57 -3.26 -6.86
N PHE A 164 -5.87 -2.17 -6.16
CA PHE A 164 -7.23 -1.75 -5.87
C PHE A 164 -8.01 -1.48 -7.17
N GLU A 165 -7.46 -0.72 -8.10
CA GLU A 165 -8.10 -0.40 -9.38
C GLU A 165 -8.41 -1.66 -10.21
N LYS A 166 -7.50 -2.64 -10.24
CA LYS A 166 -7.73 -3.95 -10.90
C LYS A 166 -8.78 -4.83 -10.20
N CYS A 167 -9.43 -4.31 -9.15
CA CYS A 167 -10.49 -4.97 -8.39
C CYS A 167 -10.08 -6.32 -7.79
N GLN A 168 -8.84 -6.40 -7.32
CA GLN A 168 -8.27 -7.63 -6.76
C GLN A 168 -8.30 -7.66 -5.23
N ILE A 169 -8.52 -6.51 -4.61
CA ILE A 169 -8.73 -6.32 -3.17
C ILE A 169 -9.97 -5.48 -2.92
N LEU A 170 -10.56 -5.62 -1.73
CA LEU A 170 -11.85 -5.04 -1.34
C LEU A 170 -13.01 -5.49 -2.25
N LYS A 171 -14.25 -5.15 -1.88
CA LYS A 171 -15.43 -5.64 -2.60
C LYS A 171 -15.59 -4.88 -3.92
N LYS A 172 -16.12 -5.59 -4.92
CA LYS A 172 -16.49 -5.01 -6.22
C LYS A 172 -17.91 -4.46 -6.12
N PRO A 173 -18.17 -3.21 -6.52
CA PRO A 173 -19.51 -2.73 -6.77
C PRO A 173 -20.26 -3.71 -7.68
N THR A 174 -21.44 -4.15 -7.26
CA THR A 174 -22.37 -4.89 -8.11
C THR A 174 -23.25 -3.86 -8.80
N LYS A 175 -23.18 -3.79 -10.13
CA LYS A 175 -24.17 -3.05 -10.94
C LYS A 175 -25.57 -3.60 -10.73
#